data_AF-A0A522N5Y8-F1
#
_entry.id   AF-A0A522N5Y8-F1
#
_cell.length_a   1.000
_cell.length_b   1.000
_cell.length_c   1.000
_cell.angle_alpha   90.00
_cell.angle_beta   90.00
_cell.angle_gamma   90.00
#
_symmetry.space_group_name_H-M   'P 1'
#
loop_
_entity.id
_entity.type
_entity.pdbx_description
1 polymer ?
#
loop_
_entity_poly.entity_id
_entity_poly.type
_entity_poly.pdbx_seq_one_letter_code
_entity_poly.pdbx_strand_id
1 'polypeptide(L)'
;WIDSQVRRLDETFYLQAFTPRRSRSPWSKRNREKAEAFIAAGLMRPSGLAEVERARADGRWARAYDGPASAEAPEDFLAALAADPAAQAFYETLDAQNRYAVYFRLQDAVRPETRARRIERFVAQLARGEPFH
;
A
#
# COMPACT_ATOMS: atom_id res chain seq x y z
N TRP A 1 -8.66 -13.51 4.49
CA TRP A 1 -7.53 -14.37 4.13
C TRP A 1 -6.62 -13.63 3.16
N ILE A 2 -5.36 -14.03 3.03
CA ILE A 2 -4.37 -13.50 2.09
C ILE A 2 -3.59 -14.66 1.51
N ASP A 3 -3.32 -14.62 0.22
CA ASP A 3 -2.45 -15.58 -0.43
C ASP A 3 -0.97 -15.28 -0.15
N SER A 4 -0.17 -16.34 -0.16
CA SER A 4 1.30 -16.25 -0.10
C SER A 4 1.91 -16.47 -1.48
N GLN A 5 3.24 -16.36 -1.55
CA GLN A 5 4.01 -16.67 -2.75
C GLN A 5 3.65 -18.04 -3.31
N VAL A 6 3.38 -18.07 -4.61
CA VAL A 6 3.14 -19.30 -5.37
C VAL A 6 4.48 -20.03 -5.55
N ARG A 7 4.50 -21.32 -5.28
CA ARG A 7 5.68 -22.18 -5.49
C ARG A 7 5.34 -23.34 -6.41
N ARG A 8 6.25 -23.67 -7.32
CA ARG A 8 6.12 -24.89 -8.14
C ARG A 8 6.19 -26.12 -7.24
N LEU A 9 5.28 -27.07 -7.44
CA LEU A 9 5.36 -28.40 -6.83
C LEU A 9 6.10 -29.35 -7.77
N ASP A 10 5.66 -29.42 -9.03
CA ASP A 10 6.21 -30.27 -10.09
C ASP A 10 5.97 -29.66 -11.49
N GLU A 11 5.91 -30.46 -12.55
CA GLU A 11 5.70 -29.99 -13.94
C GLU A 11 4.25 -29.56 -14.22
N THR A 12 3.29 -29.99 -13.40
CA THR A 12 1.85 -29.78 -13.62
C THR A 12 1.23 -28.90 -12.53
N PHE A 13 1.75 -28.97 -11.30
CA PHE A 13 1.14 -28.34 -10.14
C PHE A 13 1.97 -27.23 -9.51
N TYR A 14 1.26 -26.25 -8.93
CA TYR A 14 1.81 -25.24 -8.04
C TYR A 14 1.04 -25.20 -6.73
N LEU A 15 1.70 -24.71 -5.69
CA LEU A 15 1.15 -24.52 -4.35
C LEU A 15 0.94 -23.03 -4.09
N GLN A 16 -0.24 -22.68 -3.60
CA GLN A 16 -0.56 -21.35 -3.08
C GLN A 16 -1.16 -21.51 -1.68
N ALA A 17 -0.49 -20.94 -0.67
CA ALA A 17 -0.98 -20.98 0.70
C ALA A 17 -1.94 -19.82 0.95
N PHE A 18 -3.00 -20.08 1.72
CA PHE A 18 -3.93 -19.06 2.17
C PHE A 18 -3.87 -18.89 3.69
N THR A 19 -3.44 -17.70 4.08
CA THR A 19 -3.34 -17.09 5.42
C THR A 19 -4.59 -16.43 6.02
N PRO A 20 -5.07 -16.62 7.27
CA PRO A 20 -5.85 -15.56 7.90
C PRO A 20 -5.01 -14.27 8.00
N ARG A 21 -5.61 -13.11 7.72
CA ARG A 21 -4.91 -11.83 7.90
C ARG A 21 -4.83 -11.50 9.38
N ARG A 22 -3.83 -10.71 9.78
CA ARG A 22 -3.81 -10.13 11.14
C ARG A 22 -5.00 -9.16 11.25
N SER A 23 -5.57 -9.04 12.45
CA SER A 23 -6.77 -8.24 12.70
C SER A 23 -6.65 -6.79 12.22
N ARG A 24 -5.46 -6.20 12.29
CA ARG A 24 -5.18 -4.82 11.89
C ARG A 24 -4.61 -4.66 10.47
N SER A 25 -4.61 -5.71 9.65
CA SER A 25 -4.05 -5.63 8.30
C SER A 25 -4.83 -4.65 7.40
N PRO A 26 -4.14 -3.76 6.65
CA PRO A 26 -4.79 -2.71 5.85
C PRO A 26 -5.49 -3.27 4.62
N TRP A 27 -6.49 -2.57 4.07
CA TRP A 27 -7.14 -2.96 2.82
C TRP A 27 -6.50 -2.21 1.64
N SER A 28 -6.42 -2.84 0.46
CA SER A 28 -6.16 -2.13 -0.79
C SER A 28 -7.50 -1.73 -1.41
N LYS A 29 -7.54 -0.62 -2.17
CA LYS A 29 -8.75 -0.20 -2.91
C LYS A 29 -9.25 -1.30 -3.84
N ARG A 30 -8.35 -1.98 -4.56
CA ARG A 30 -8.69 -3.12 -5.42
C ARG A 30 -9.39 -4.26 -4.68
N ASN A 31 -8.94 -4.61 -3.47
CA ASN A 31 -9.60 -5.66 -2.69
C ASN A 31 -10.93 -5.20 -2.11
N ARG A 32 -11.03 -3.90 -1.77
CA ARG A 32 -12.29 -3.27 -1.35
C ARG A 32 -13.33 -3.34 -2.47
N GLU A 33 -12.96 -2.92 -3.68
CA GLU A 33 -13.82 -2.96 -4.87
C GLU A 33 -14.30 -4.39 -5.19
N LYS A 34 -13.39 -5.38 -5.16
CA LYS A 34 -13.77 -6.79 -5.34
C LYS A 34 -14.75 -7.26 -4.27
N ALA A 35 -14.52 -6.90 -3.01
CA ALA A 35 -15.42 -7.25 -1.92
C ALA A 35 -16.79 -6.60 -2.11
N GLU A 36 -16.85 -5.33 -2.51
CA GLU A 36 -18.09 -4.62 -2.83
C GLU A 36 -18.85 -5.29 -3.98
N ALA A 37 -18.15 -5.68 -5.05
CA ALA A 37 -18.76 -6.41 -6.16
C ALA A 37 -19.33 -7.77 -5.72
N PHE A 38 -18.63 -8.53 -4.89
CA PHE A 38 -19.14 -9.79 -4.35
C PHE A 38 -20.31 -9.61 -3.39
N ILE A 39 -20.34 -8.52 -2.61
CA ILE A 39 -21.48 -8.19 -1.76
C ILE A 39 -22.70 -7.86 -2.63
N ALA A 40 -22.53 -7.00 -3.64
CA ALA A 40 -23.60 -6.63 -4.56
C ALA A 40 -24.15 -7.84 -5.35
N ALA A 41 -23.29 -8.78 -5.71
CA ALA A 41 -23.67 -10.01 -6.40
C ALA A 41 -24.23 -11.11 -5.48
N GLY A 42 -24.31 -10.89 -4.16
CA GLY A 42 -24.75 -11.92 -3.21
C GLY A 42 -23.79 -13.12 -3.07
N LEU A 43 -22.55 -12.98 -3.56
CA LEU A 43 -21.53 -14.03 -3.54
C LEU A 43 -20.67 -14.01 -2.26
N MET A 44 -20.79 -12.95 -1.45
CA MET A 44 -20.03 -12.82 -0.22
C MET A 44 -20.55 -13.78 0.87
N ARG A 45 -19.65 -14.61 1.43
CA ARG A 45 -19.98 -15.49 2.56
C ARG A 45 -20.09 -14.71 3.88
N PRO A 46 -20.83 -15.23 4.88
CA PRO A 46 -20.99 -14.57 6.19
C PRO A 46 -19.68 -14.19 6.87
N SER A 47 -18.66 -15.04 6.79
CA SER A 47 -17.34 -14.75 7.38
C SER A 47 -16.61 -13.59 6.68
N GLY A 48 -16.83 -13.42 5.37
CA GLY A 48 -16.32 -12.29 4.59
C GLY A 48 -17.03 -10.99 4.97
N LEU A 49 -18.36 -11.01 5.05
CA LEU A 49 -19.16 -9.87 5.53
C LEU A 49 -18.72 -9.41 6.92
N ALA A 50 -18.54 -10.35 7.86
CA ALA A 50 -18.09 -10.03 9.21
C ALA A 50 -16.71 -9.32 9.23
N GLU A 51 -15.79 -9.66 8.33
CA GLU A 51 -14.51 -8.94 8.23
C GLU A 51 -14.66 -7.55 7.60
N VAL A 52 -15.55 -7.41 6.60
CA VAL A 52 -15.87 -6.10 6.01
C VAL A 52 -16.44 -5.16 7.07
N GLU A 53 -17.39 -5.63 7.88
CA GLU A 53 -17.97 -4.83 8.97
C GLU A 53 -16.93 -4.45 10.03
N ARG A 54 -16.04 -5.38 10.42
CA ARG A 54 -14.92 -5.04 11.32
C ARG A 54 -14.02 -3.96 10.73
N ALA A 55 -13.68 -4.06 9.44
CA ALA A 55 -12.82 -3.09 8.76
C ALA A 55 -13.51 -1.72 8.57
N ARG A 56 -14.84 -1.68 8.41
CA ARG A 56 -15.63 -0.44 8.42
C ARG A 56 -15.58 0.20 9.80
N ALA A 57 -15.85 -0.57 10.86
CA ALA A 57 -15.88 -0.09 12.23
C ALA A 57 -14.53 0.47 12.73
N ASP A 58 -13.42 -0.15 12.35
CA ASP A 58 -12.08 0.32 12.75
C ASP A 58 -11.42 1.29 11.75
N GLY A 59 -12.14 1.62 10.67
CA GLY A 59 -11.77 2.60 9.65
C GLY A 59 -10.71 2.13 8.64
N ARG A 60 -10.24 0.88 8.69
CA ARG A 60 -9.33 0.32 7.67
C ARG A 60 -9.96 0.26 6.29
N TRP A 61 -11.29 0.11 6.21
CA TRP A 61 -12.04 0.10 4.96
C TRP A 61 -11.99 1.45 4.24
N ALA A 62 -12.16 2.54 4.99
CA ALA A 62 -12.08 3.90 4.48
C ALA A 62 -10.64 4.24 4.05
N ARG A 63 -9.65 3.80 4.84
CA ARG A 63 -8.21 4.00 4.61
C ARG A 63 -7.58 3.00 3.63
N ALA A 64 -8.38 2.46 2.70
CA ALA A 64 -7.85 1.51 1.74
C ALA A 64 -6.84 2.20 0.79
N TYR A 65 -5.63 1.65 0.70
CA TYR A 65 -4.53 2.28 -0.04
C TYR A 65 -4.63 2.05 -1.55
N ASP A 66 -4.04 2.97 -2.32
CA ASP A 66 -3.95 2.91 -3.78
C ASP A 66 -2.94 1.87 -4.26
N GLY A 67 -3.27 1.20 -5.36
CA GLY A 67 -2.33 0.32 -6.03
C GLY A 67 -1.24 1.11 -6.77
N PRO A 68 -0.16 0.45 -7.22
CA PRO A 68 0.94 1.11 -7.94
C PRO A 68 0.50 1.82 -9.22
N ALA A 69 -0.60 1.37 -9.85
CA ALA A 69 -1.13 1.97 -11.07
C ALA A 69 -1.90 3.28 -10.85
N SER A 70 -2.38 3.55 -9.63
CA SER A 70 -3.23 4.72 -9.31
C SER A 70 -2.65 5.60 -8.21
N ALA A 71 -1.49 5.24 -7.66
CA ALA A 71 -0.87 5.99 -6.59
C ALA A 71 -0.11 7.20 -7.13
N GLU A 72 -0.43 8.37 -6.58
CA GLU A 72 0.18 9.64 -6.95
C GLU A 72 1.15 10.13 -5.86
N ALA A 73 2.08 10.99 -6.27
CA ALA A 73 3.00 11.63 -5.34
C ALA A 73 2.24 12.61 -4.43
N PRO A 74 2.34 12.48 -3.10
CA PRO A 74 1.67 13.42 -2.22
C PRO A 74 2.27 14.82 -2.29
N GLU A 75 1.43 15.85 -2.30
CA GLU A 75 1.84 17.25 -2.48
C GLU A 75 2.85 17.73 -1.43
N ASP A 76 2.66 17.34 -0.17
CA ASP A 76 3.56 17.70 0.93
C ASP A 76 4.94 17.01 0.82
N PHE A 77 5.00 15.82 0.24
CA PHE A 77 6.25 15.18 -0.12
C PHE A 77 6.94 15.91 -1.28
N LEU A 78 6.18 16.31 -2.31
CA LEU A 78 6.73 17.09 -3.44
C LEU A 78 7.25 18.45 -2.98
N ALA A 79 6.55 19.13 -2.07
CA ALA A 79 6.97 20.40 -1.50
C ALA A 79 8.28 20.25 -0.70
N ALA A 80 8.40 19.20 0.11
CA ALA A 80 9.62 18.91 0.86
C ALA A 80 10.78 18.52 -0.07
N LEU A 81 10.50 17.78 -1.14
CA LEU A 81 11.49 17.39 -2.13
C LEU A 81 12.04 18.60 -2.89
N ALA A 82 11.19 19.56 -3.25
CA ALA A 82 11.58 20.79 -3.95
C ALA A 82 12.50 21.70 -3.11
N ALA A 83 12.53 21.53 -1.79
CA ALA A 83 13.44 22.25 -0.90
C ALA A 83 14.87 21.65 -0.87
N ASP A 84 15.09 20.47 -1.44
CA ASP A 84 16.39 19.79 -1.50
C ASP A 84 16.71 19.37 -2.96
N PRO A 85 17.51 20.18 -3.68
CA PRO A 85 17.85 19.90 -5.08
C PRO A 85 18.54 18.55 -5.32
N ALA A 86 19.33 18.07 -4.34
CA ALA A 86 20.02 16.78 -4.47
C ALA A 86 19.03 15.62 -4.38
N ALA A 87 18.11 15.69 -3.40
CA ALA A 87 17.04 14.72 -3.26
C ALA A 87 16.11 14.72 -4.49
N GLN A 88 15.75 15.91 -5.00
CA GLN A 88 14.91 16.04 -6.19
C GLN A 88 15.58 15.41 -7.42
N ALA A 89 16.84 15.74 -7.69
CA ALA A 89 17.57 15.19 -8.83
C ALA A 89 17.64 13.66 -8.78
N PHE A 90 17.89 13.07 -7.60
CA PHE A 90 17.91 11.61 -7.46
C PHE A 90 16.52 10.99 -7.62
N TYR A 91 15.48 11.60 -7.04
CA TYR A 91 14.10 11.14 -7.17
C TYR A 91 13.63 11.06 -8.64
N GLU A 92 14.04 12.01 -9.47
CA GLU A 92 13.71 12.01 -10.91
C GLU A 92 14.29 10.79 -11.64
N THR A 93 15.38 10.21 -11.16
CA THR A 93 15.98 8.98 -11.71
C THR A 93 15.26 7.70 -11.31
N LEU A 94 14.42 7.74 -10.26
CA LEU A 94 13.78 6.54 -9.73
C LEU A 94 12.69 5.99 -10.65
N ASP A 95 12.64 4.66 -10.71
CA ASP A 95 11.57 3.93 -11.39
C ASP A 95 10.23 3.97 -10.63
N ALA A 96 9.17 3.50 -11.29
CA ALA A 96 7.83 3.50 -10.73
C ALA A 96 7.72 2.67 -9.44
N GLN A 97 8.51 1.60 -9.30
CA GLN A 97 8.50 0.74 -8.12
C GLN A 97 9.06 1.48 -6.90
N ASN A 98 10.19 2.16 -7.04
CA ASN A 98 10.78 2.98 -5.99
C ASN A 98 9.88 4.15 -5.59
N ARG A 99 9.30 4.85 -6.58
CA ARG A 99 8.34 5.94 -6.33
C ARG A 99 7.11 5.44 -5.57
N TYR A 100 6.53 4.31 -5.99
CA TYR A 100 5.38 3.72 -5.29
C TYR A 100 5.69 3.35 -3.84
N ALA A 101 6.91 2.89 -3.55
CA ALA A 101 7.35 2.58 -2.19
C ALA A 101 7.29 3.79 -1.26
N VAL A 102 7.49 5.01 -1.78
CA VAL A 102 7.29 6.26 -1.04
C VAL A 102 5.80 6.51 -0.84
N TYR A 103 5.02 6.49 -1.93
CA TYR A 103 3.60 6.84 -1.91
C TYR A 103 2.82 5.94 -0.95
N PHE A 104 3.03 4.64 -1.04
CA PHE A 104 2.39 3.64 -0.19
C PHE A 104 2.68 3.88 1.30
N ARG A 105 3.95 4.16 1.65
CA ARG A 105 4.35 4.43 3.04
C ARG A 105 3.83 5.77 3.55
N LEU A 106 3.56 6.75 2.68
CA LEU A 106 2.94 8.01 3.08
C LEU A 106 1.42 7.89 3.21
N GLN A 107 0.74 7.14 2.33
CA GLN A 107 -0.71 6.89 2.43
C GLN A 107 -1.10 6.21 3.75
N ASP A 108 -0.26 5.30 4.26
CA ASP A 108 -0.48 4.64 5.56
C ASP A 108 -0.15 5.54 6.77
N ALA A 109 0.54 6.67 6.57
CA ALA A 109 0.95 7.58 7.65
C ALA A 109 -0.20 8.50 8.09
N VAL A 110 -1.18 7.95 8.80
CA VAL A 110 -2.40 8.67 9.22
C VAL A 110 -2.12 9.83 10.19
N ARG A 111 -1.11 9.71 11.06
CA ARG A 111 -0.78 10.74 12.05
C ARG A 111 0.12 11.81 11.43
N PRO A 112 -0.21 13.12 11.54
CA PRO A 112 0.58 14.20 10.95
C PRO A 112 2.07 14.16 11.34
N GLU A 113 2.37 13.87 12.60
CA GLU A 113 3.76 13.81 13.10
C GLU A 113 4.52 12.63 12.50
N THR A 114 3.83 11.49 12.32
CA THR A 114 4.42 10.32 11.67
C THR A 114 4.66 10.57 10.19
N ARG A 115 3.75 11.30 9.54
CA ARG A 115 3.85 11.69 8.13
C ARG A 115 5.02 12.64 7.90
N ALA A 116 5.11 13.71 8.67
CA ALA A 116 6.21 14.68 8.61
C ALA A 116 7.58 14.00 8.80
N ARG A 117 7.73 13.17 9.84
CA ARG A 117 8.97 12.41 10.09
C ARG A 117 9.31 11.44 8.95
N ARG A 118 8.31 10.81 8.32
CA ARG A 118 8.55 9.92 7.16
C ARG A 118 9.04 10.73 5.97
N ILE A 119 8.43 11.88 5.69
CA ILE A 119 8.83 12.78 4.59
C ILE A 119 10.27 13.23 4.79
N GLU A 120 10.61 13.77 5.95
CA GLU A 120 11.98 14.21 6.28
C GLU A 120 13.00 13.10 6.06
N ARG A 121 12.72 11.89 6.57
CA ARG A 121 13.58 10.73 6.39
C ARG A 121 13.72 10.34 4.92
N PHE A 122 12.64 10.38 4.15
CA PHE A 122 12.66 10.01 2.73
C PHE A 122 13.46 11.01 1.89
N VAL A 123 13.27 12.30 2.13
CA VAL A 123 14.08 13.35 1.48
C VAL A 123 15.56 13.17 1.82
N ALA A 124 15.90 12.98 3.10
CA ALA A 124 17.28 12.74 3.51
C ALA A 124 17.90 11.47 2.89
N GLN A 125 17.12 10.41 2.72
CA GLN A 125 17.56 9.19 2.04
C GLN A 125 17.84 9.43 0.54
N LEU A 126 16.93 10.15 -0.13
CA LEU A 126 17.08 10.51 -1.53
C LEU A 126 18.28 11.45 -1.75
N ALA A 127 18.52 12.40 -0.84
CA ALA A 127 19.68 13.29 -0.89
C ALA A 127 21.02 12.53 -0.83
N ARG A 128 21.03 11.32 -0.23
CA ARG A 128 22.20 10.42 -0.23
C ARG A 128 22.30 9.50 -1.46
N GLY A 129 21.34 9.58 -2.38
CA GLY A 129 21.30 8.70 -3.56
C GLY A 129 20.87 7.26 -3.25
N GLU A 130 20.12 7.05 -2.17
CA GLU A 130 19.70 5.71 -1.74
C GLU A 130 18.26 5.38 -2.22
N PRO A 131 18.05 4.30 -3.00
CA PRO A 131 16.71 3.84 -3.39
C PRO A 131 15.98 3.15 -2.23
N PHE A 132 14.70 2.84 -2.41
CA PHE A 132 13.84 2.18 -1.42
C PHE A 132 13.72 0.66 -1.61
N HIS A 133 14.28 0.14 -2.71
CA HIS A 133 14.33 -1.25 -3.13
C HIS A 133 15.71 -1.59 -3.66
#